data_AF-A0A944KKK0-F1
#
_entry.id   AF-A0A944KKK0-F1
#
_cell.length_a   1.000
_cell.length_b   1.000
_cell.length_c   1.000
_cell.angle_alpha   90.00
_cell.angle_beta   90.00
_cell.angle_gamma   90.00
#
_symmetry.space_group_name_H-M   'P 1'
#
loop_
_entity.id
_entity.type
_entity.pdbx_description
1 polymer ?
#
loop_
_entity_poly.entity_id
_entity_poly.type
_entity_poly.pdbx_seq_one_letter_code
_entity_poly.pdbx_strand_id
1 'polypeptide(L)'
;MTVVLTVADVLAAFRPVAEAMLSTSEFRSADFWVHADGHERLRRVVETDLVDEGMLLGWSIAGDDGDSWLWIREGERELLVKAADDLQDFIAESAFAWGELRPIPPIAR
;
A
#
# COMPACT_ATOMS: atom_id res chain seq x y z
N MET A 1 23.23 -5.92 -9.94
CA MET A 1 22.49 -6.68 -8.94
C MET A 1 21.05 -6.23 -9.04
N THR A 2 20.15 -7.08 -9.53
CA THR A 2 18.71 -6.82 -9.50
C THR A 2 18.29 -7.05 -8.05
N VAL A 3 17.88 -5.99 -7.34
CA VAL A 3 17.32 -6.15 -6.00
C VAL A 3 15.98 -6.86 -6.17
N VAL A 4 15.84 -8.04 -5.58
CA VAL A 4 14.59 -8.76 -5.55
C VAL A 4 13.84 -8.24 -4.32
N LEU A 5 12.80 -7.43 -4.53
CA LEU A 5 11.89 -7.01 -3.46
C LEU A 5 10.95 -8.18 -3.15
N THR A 6 10.82 -8.53 -1.88
CA THR A 6 9.83 -9.52 -1.46
C THR A 6 8.53 -8.83 -1.04
N VAL A 7 7.42 -9.59 -1.02
CA VAL A 7 6.16 -9.12 -0.43
C VAL A 7 6.37 -8.63 1.01
N ALA A 8 7.21 -9.33 1.80
CA ALA A 8 7.49 -8.95 3.17
C ALA A 8 8.21 -7.61 3.27
N ASP A 9 9.17 -7.35 2.38
CA ASP A 9 9.92 -6.08 2.35
C ASP A 9 8.99 -4.92 2.01
N VAL A 10 8.13 -5.08 1.00
CA VAL A 10 7.16 -4.04 0.61
C VAL A 10 6.19 -3.73 1.75
N LEU A 11 5.62 -4.76 2.39
CA LEU A 11 4.71 -4.56 3.51
C LEU A 11 5.42 -3.91 4.71
N ALA A 12 6.65 -4.32 5.00
CA ALA A 12 7.45 -3.72 6.07
C ALA A 12 7.80 -2.26 5.79
N ALA A 13 8.09 -1.90 4.54
CA ALA A 13 8.43 -0.54 4.12
C ALA A 13 7.20 0.38 4.06
N PHE A 14 6.04 -0.14 3.64
CA PHE A 14 4.81 0.65 3.54
C PHE A 14 4.14 0.89 4.89
N ARG A 15 4.23 -0.04 5.84
CA ARG A 15 3.51 0.04 7.11
C ARG A 15 3.78 1.32 7.91
N PRO A 16 5.02 1.84 8.02
CA PRO A 16 5.27 3.14 8.64
C PRO A 16 4.66 4.34 7.90
N VAL A 17 4.56 4.26 6.57
CA VAL A 17 3.92 5.30 5.74
C VAL A 17 2.42 5.35 6.07
N ALA A 18 1.76 4.18 6.05
CA ALA A 18 0.35 4.07 6.41
C ALA A 18 0.08 4.51 7.87
N GLU A 19 0.96 4.15 8.82
CA GLU A 19 0.85 4.56 10.22
C GLU A 19 0.92 6.08 10.40
N ALA A 20 1.73 6.77 9.60
CA ALA A 20 1.83 8.23 9.66
C ALA A 20 0.64 8.95 9.02
N MET A 21 -0.04 8.32 8.06
CA MET A 21 -1.18 8.90 7.35
C MET A 21 -2.52 8.64 8.04
N LEU A 22 -2.63 7.52 8.75
CA LEU A 22 -3.86 7.09 9.42
C LEU A 22 -3.86 7.51 10.90
N SER A 23 -5.04 7.76 11.44
CA SER A 23 -5.22 7.83 12.89
C SER A 23 -4.89 6.50 13.56
N THR A 24 -4.60 6.52 14.85
CA THR A 24 -4.28 5.31 15.61
C THR A 24 -5.40 4.25 15.56
N SER A 25 -6.67 4.67 15.51
CA SER A 25 -7.81 3.74 15.39
C SER A 25 -7.91 3.13 14.01
N GLU A 26 -7.77 3.94 12.95
CA GLU A 26 -7.85 3.47 11.56
C GLU A 26 -6.72 2.47 11.29
N PHE A 27 -5.48 2.82 11.66
CA PHE A 27 -4.31 1.95 11.47
C PHE A 27 -4.42 0.62 12.24
N ARG A 28 -4.97 0.62 13.46
CA ARG A 28 -5.17 -0.62 14.23
C ARG A 28 -6.19 -1.56 13.59
N SER A 29 -7.15 -1.02 12.85
CA SER A 29 -8.14 -1.79 12.12
C SER A 29 -7.72 -2.15 10.70
N ALA A 30 -6.58 -1.62 10.24
CA ALA A 30 -6.14 -1.77 8.86
C ALA A 30 -5.45 -3.12 8.61
N ASP A 31 -5.84 -3.76 7.52
CA ASP A 31 -5.15 -4.91 6.94
C ASP A 31 -4.43 -4.49 5.66
N PHE A 32 -3.22 -5.01 5.44
CA PHE A 32 -2.40 -4.75 4.24
C PHE A 32 -1.94 -6.07 3.64
N TRP A 33 -1.98 -6.21 2.32
CA TRP A 33 -1.54 -7.41 1.61
C TRP A 33 -1.04 -7.09 0.21
N VAL A 34 -0.38 -8.05 -0.44
CA VAL A 34 -0.07 -7.99 -1.87
C VAL A 34 -0.93 -9.01 -2.61
N HIS A 35 -1.45 -8.65 -3.78
CA HIS A 35 -2.19 -9.54 -4.66
C HIS A 35 -1.84 -9.27 -6.13
N ALA A 36 -2.17 -10.19 -7.03
CA ALA A 36 -2.06 -9.97 -8.46
C ALA A 36 -3.26 -9.16 -8.99
N ASP A 37 -3.06 -8.45 -10.09
CA ASP A 37 -4.10 -7.75 -10.84
C ASP A 37 -5.11 -8.73 -11.43
N GLY A 38 -6.39 -8.36 -11.39
CA GLY A 38 -7.53 -9.18 -11.79
C GLY A 38 -8.57 -9.41 -10.69
N HIS A 39 -9.59 -10.22 -10.98
CA HIS A 39 -10.76 -10.47 -10.11
C HIS A 39 -10.46 -11.16 -8.76
N GLU A 40 -9.19 -11.37 -8.41
CA GLU A 40 -8.78 -12.14 -7.24
C GLU A 40 -8.10 -11.26 -6.17
N ARG A 41 -8.69 -10.12 -5.79
CA ARG A 41 -8.34 -9.41 -4.52
C ARG A 41 -8.27 -10.38 -3.31
N LEU A 42 -8.98 -11.51 -3.40
CA LEU A 42 -9.02 -12.60 -2.42
C LEU A 42 -7.79 -13.52 -2.41
N ARG A 43 -6.92 -13.51 -3.44
CA ARG A 43 -5.69 -14.31 -3.45
C ARG A 43 -4.50 -13.45 -3.02
N ARG A 44 -4.30 -13.40 -1.70
CA ARG A 44 -3.08 -12.86 -1.10
C ARG A 44 -1.88 -13.67 -1.59
N VAL A 45 -0.90 -12.98 -2.14
CA VAL A 45 0.40 -13.58 -2.51
C VAL A 45 1.26 -13.58 -1.24
N VAL A 46 1.60 -14.77 -0.76
CA VAL A 46 2.39 -14.97 0.46
C VAL A 46 3.78 -15.46 0.06
N GLU A 47 4.83 -14.87 0.65
CA GLU A 47 6.21 -15.37 0.57
C GLU A 47 6.73 -15.57 -0.87
N THR A 48 6.45 -14.62 -1.75
CA THR A 48 6.94 -14.65 -3.14
C THR A 48 7.82 -13.44 -3.43
N ASP A 49 8.85 -13.65 -4.24
CA ASP A 49 9.60 -12.59 -4.90
C ASP A 49 8.65 -11.78 -5.80
N LEU A 50 8.75 -10.46 -5.76
CA LEU A 50 7.97 -9.60 -6.63
C LEU A 50 8.60 -9.59 -8.02
N VAL A 51 8.04 -10.41 -8.90
CA VAL A 51 8.43 -10.57 -10.30
C VAL A 51 7.72 -9.53 -11.18
N ASP A 52 8.11 -8.29 -10.93
CA ASP A 52 8.22 -7.19 -11.89
C ASP A 52 6.94 -6.59 -12.50
N GLU A 53 5.82 -7.28 -12.66
CA GLU A 53 4.58 -6.71 -13.24
C GLU A 53 3.28 -7.39 -12.75
N GLY A 54 2.21 -6.61 -12.60
CA GLY A 54 0.87 -7.15 -12.31
C GLY A 54 0.55 -7.36 -10.84
N MET A 55 1.32 -6.81 -9.90
CA MET A 55 1.05 -6.91 -8.47
C MET A 55 0.55 -5.58 -7.90
N LEU A 56 -0.36 -5.65 -6.93
CA LEU A 56 -0.91 -4.52 -6.21
C LEU A 56 -0.69 -4.68 -4.71
N LEU A 57 -0.50 -3.54 -4.05
CA LEU A 57 -0.60 -3.39 -2.61
C LEU A 57 -2.06 -3.08 -2.27
N GLY A 58 -2.75 -4.04 -1.67
CA GLY A 58 -4.12 -3.88 -1.21
C GLY A 58 -4.20 -3.50 0.27
N TRP A 59 -5.25 -2.79 0.63
CA TRP A 59 -5.61 -2.49 2.00
C TRP A 59 -7.11 -2.56 2.26
N SER A 60 -7.45 -2.82 3.51
CA SER A 60 -8.82 -2.70 4.04
C SER A 60 -8.75 -1.88 5.31
N ILE A 61 -9.45 -0.75 5.34
CA ILE A 61 -9.39 0.23 6.43
C ILE A 61 -10.81 0.61 6.80
N ALA A 62 -11.19 0.35 8.06
CA ALA A 62 -12.54 0.62 8.57
C ALA A 62 -13.69 0.02 7.73
N GLY A 63 -13.42 -1.04 6.96
CA GLY A 63 -14.40 -1.73 6.10
C GLY A 63 -14.42 -1.27 4.63
N ASP A 64 -13.62 -0.26 4.28
CA ASP A 64 -13.44 0.21 2.91
C ASP A 64 -12.13 -0.39 2.33
N ASP A 65 -12.17 -0.86 1.08
CA ASP A 65 -11.04 -1.52 0.41
C ASP A 65 -10.45 -0.64 -0.70
N GLY A 66 -9.12 -0.60 -0.78
CA GLY A 66 -8.38 0.09 -1.83
C GLY A 66 -7.12 -0.66 -2.21
N ASP A 67 -6.46 -0.20 -3.27
CA ASP A 67 -5.19 -0.75 -3.72
C ASP A 67 -4.34 0.29 -4.46
N SER A 68 -3.06 -0.03 -4.60
CA SER A 68 -2.09 0.70 -5.41
C SER A 68 -1.24 -0.27 -6.22
N TRP A 69 -0.89 0.12 -7.44
CA TRP A 69 0.03 -0.64 -8.28
C TRP A 69 1.44 -0.69 -7.68
N LEU A 70 2.07 -1.86 -7.67
CA LEU A 70 3.47 -2.01 -7.27
C LEU A 70 4.38 -1.70 -8.46
N TRP A 71 4.81 -0.45 -8.58
CA TRP A 71 5.73 0.06 -9.61
C TRP A 71 7.19 -0.39 -9.36
N ILE A 72 7.42 -1.70 -9.23
CA ILE A 72 8.68 -2.32 -8.75
C ILE A 72 9.90 -1.83 -9.54
N ARG A 73 9.76 -1.65 -10.86
CA ARG A 73 10.85 -1.18 -11.75
C ARG A 73 11.33 0.23 -11.47
N GLU A 74 10.49 1.06 -10.88
CA GLU A 74 10.83 2.45 -10.54
C GLU A 74 11.59 2.54 -9.21
N GLY A 75 11.73 1.40 -8.51
CA GLY A 75 12.42 1.27 -7.25
C GLY A 75 11.51 1.49 -6.06
N GLU A 76 11.95 1.00 -4.90
CA GLU A 76 11.19 0.98 -3.65
C GLU A 76 10.65 2.38 -3.27
N ARG A 77 11.46 3.42 -3.41
CA ARG A 77 11.06 4.78 -3.07
C ARG A 77 9.89 5.28 -3.91
N GLU A 78 9.98 5.15 -5.22
CA GLU A 78 8.94 5.65 -6.12
C GLU A 78 7.65 4.84 -5.95
N LEU A 79 7.78 3.53 -5.74
CA LEU A 79 6.68 2.65 -5.35
C LEU A 79 5.98 3.14 -4.07
N LEU A 80 6.73 3.45 -3.01
CA LEU A 80 6.16 3.96 -1.77
C LEU A 80 5.50 5.33 -1.93
N VAL A 81 6.07 6.21 -2.76
CA VAL A 81 5.48 7.53 -3.03
C VAL A 81 4.12 7.38 -3.72
N LYS A 82 4.03 6.53 -4.74
CA LYS A 82 2.78 6.29 -5.45
C LYS A 82 1.74 5.59 -4.57
N ALA A 83 2.15 4.60 -3.78
CA ALA A 83 1.26 3.96 -2.81
C ALA A 83 0.75 4.93 -1.74
N ALA A 84 1.56 5.91 -1.31
CA ALA A 84 1.12 6.95 -0.38
C ALA A 84 0.16 7.94 -1.03
N ASP A 85 0.38 8.28 -2.30
CA ASP A 85 -0.51 9.14 -3.09
C ASP A 85 -1.89 8.48 -3.26
N ASP A 86 -1.92 7.22 -3.71
CA ASP A 86 -3.15 6.42 -3.85
C ASP A 86 -3.85 6.24 -2.49
N LEU A 87 -3.11 6.06 -1.39
CA LEU A 87 -3.68 5.98 -0.05
C LEU A 87 -4.28 7.32 0.39
N GLN A 88 -3.67 8.46 0.06
CA GLN A 88 -4.21 9.78 0.37
C GLN A 88 -5.54 10.00 -0.33
N ASP A 89 -5.61 9.70 -1.63
CA ASP A 89 -6.83 9.80 -2.43
C ASP A 89 -7.91 8.86 -1.89
N PHE A 90 -7.55 7.61 -1.59
CA PHE A 90 -8.46 6.66 -0.96
C PHE A 90 -9.03 7.20 0.36
N ILE A 91 -8.21 7.73 1.26
CA ILE A 91 -8.67 8.30 2.52
C ILE A 91 -9.62 9.48 2.27
N ALA A 92 -9.28 10.38 1.35
CA ALA A 92 -10.13 11.52 1.01
C ALA A 92 -11.51 11.10 0.46
N GLU A 93 -11.58 9.98 -0.26
CA GLU A 93 -12.83 9.47 -0.84
C GLU A 93 -13.60 8.51 0.08
N SER A 94 -12.97 8.02 1.15
CA SER A 94 -13.55 7.01 2.05
C SER A 94 -14.60 7.57 3.00
N ALA A 95 -15.57 6.74 3.37
CA ALA A 95 -16.65 7.13 4.28
C ALA A 95 -16.16 7.37 5.71
N PHE A 96 -15.05 6.73 6.12
CA PHE A 96 -14.52 6.85 7.47
C PHE A 96 -13.80 8.18 7.74
N ALA A 97 -13.26 8.82 6.70
CA ALA A 97 -12.42 10.02 6.84
C ALA A 97 -13.06 11.31 6.33
N TRP A 98 -14.28 11.25 5.79
CA TRP A 98 -15.14 12.42 5.52
C TRP A 98 -14.47 13.54 4.70
N GLY A 99 -13.62 13.19 3.72
CA GLY A 99 -12.94 14.19 2.87
C GLY A 99 -11.64 14.75 3.44
N GLU A 100 -11.07 14.17 4.51
CA GLU A 100 -9.81 14.63 5.07
C GLU A 100 -8.61 14.30 4.18
N LEU A 101 -7.88 15.33 3.73
CA LEU A 101 -6.64 15.17 2.97
C LEU A 101 -5.44 14.96 3.92
N ARG A 102 -4.93 13.72 4.01
CA ARG A 102 -3.82 13.35 4.90
C ARG A 102 -2.46 13.65 4.27
N PRO A 103 -1.54 14.38 4.91
CA PRO A 103 -0.25 14.68 4.30
C PRO A 103 0.58 13.39 4.08
N ILE A 104 1.21 13.30 2.91
CA ILE A 104 2.17 12.22 2.62
C ILE A 104 3.44 12.47 3.45
N PRO A 105 3.89 11.50 4.28
CA PRO A 105 5.09 11.66 5.08
C PRO A 105 6.36 11.69 4.21
N PRO A 106 7.48 12.23 4.72
CA PRO A 106 8.76 12.09 4.06
C PRO A 106 9.16 10.62 3.91
N ILE A 107 9.25 10.14 2.68
CA ILE A 107 9.74 8.78 2.38
C ILE A 107 11.26 8.86 2.22
N ALA A 108 11.97 8.18 3.12
CA ALA A 108 13.43 8.20 3.20
C ALA A 108 14.10 7.69 1.90
N ARG A 109 15.36 8.09 1.68
CA ARG A 109 16.18 7.70 0.53
C ARG A 109 16.83 6.34 0.71
#